data_AF-A0AAW1MFG9-F1
#
_entry.id   AF-A0AAW1MFG9-F1
#
_cell.length_a   1.000
_cell.length_b   1.000
_cell.length_c   1.000
_cell.angle_alpha   90.00
_cell.angle_beta   90.00
_cell.angle_gamma   90.00
#
_symmetry.space_group_name_H-M   'P 1'
#
loop_
_entity.id
_entity.type
_entity.pdbx_description
1 polymer ?
#
loop_
_entity_poly.entity_id
_entity_poly.type
_entity_poly.pdbx_seq_one_letter_code
_entity_poly.pdbx_strand_id
1 'polypeptide(L)'
;MGTLIKNTETILMEEMKALKKENEALKEQLDDLEQHSRCNNVRIHGVEEESNENVELKVLDLFKNKMNLNISPELIQSCHRVGRQDNRSRLRVFKMAQKKFGNKNVWTIRGKIMVKKLNLKHMVKSATDVDKL
;
A
#
# COMPACT_ATOMS: atom_id res chain seq x y z
N MET A 1 -20.43 -42.26 -26.49
CA MET A 1 -20.30 -41.55 -25.19
C MET A 1 -18.94 -40.86 -25.04
N GLY A 2 -17.80 -41.52 -25.29
CA GLY A 2 -16.47 -40.90 -25.18
C GLY A 2 -16.18 -39.71 -26.11
N THR A 3 -16.73 -39.66 -27.32
CA THR A 3 -16.54 -38.54 -28.27
C THR A 3 -17.25 -37.27 -27.82
N LEU A 4 -18.43 -37.39 -27.22
CA LEU A 4 -19.20 -36.27 -26.69
C LEU A 4 -18.45 -35.62 -25.52
N ILE A 5 -17.88 -36.43 -24.61
CA ILE A 5 -17.10 -35.95 -23.46
C ILE A 5 -15.84 -35.20 -23.91
N LYS A 6 -15.13 -35.72 -24.92
CA LYS A 6 -13.94 -35.05 -25.48
C LYS A 6 -14.28 -33.72 -26.14
N ASN A 7 -15.43 -33.65 -26.81
CA ASN A 7 -15.89 -32.40 -27.43
C ASN A 7 -16.25 -31.35 -26.37
N THR A 8 -16.96 -31.72 -25.30
CA THR A 8 -17.22 -30.78 -24.20
C THR A 8 -15.94 -30.34 -23.50
N GLU A 9 -15.00 -31.24 -23.27
CA GLU A 9 -13.70 -30.90 -22.67
C GLU A 9 -12.91 -29.89 -23.54
N THR A 10 -12.95 -30.06 -24.85
CA THR A 10 -12.29 -29.16 -25.81
C THR A 10 -12.94 -27.77 -25.79
N ILE A 11 -14.27 -27.69 -25.84
CA ILE A 11 -15.02 -26.43 -25.77
C ILE A 11 -14.72 -25.69 -24.46
N LEU A 12 -14.71 -26.41 -23.33
CA LEU A 12 -14.41 -25.83 -22.02
C LEU A 12 -12.98 -25.28 -21.93
N MET A 13 -12.01 -25.97 -22.52
CA MET A 13 -10.62 -25.48 -22.56
C MET A 13 -10.48 -24.19 -23.39
N GLU A 14 -11.19 -24.11 -24.52
CA GLU A 14 -11.20 -22.91 -25.37
C GLU A 14 -11.82 -21.71 -24.66
N GLU A 15 -12.98 -21.90 -24.01
CA GLU A 15 -13.62 -20.85 -23.21
C GLU A 15 -12.73 -20.40 -22.04
N MET A 16 -12.11 -21.34 -21.30
CA MET A 16 -11.16 -20.99 -20.24
C MET A 16 -9.99 -20.17 -20.75
N LYS A 17 -9.49 -20.48 -21.95
CA LYS A 17 -8.38 -19.73 -22.56
C LYS A 17 -8.84 -18.31 -22.94
N ALA A 18 -10.02 -18.18 -23.54
CA ALA A 18 -10.59 -16.87 -23.89
C ALA A 18 -10.83 -16.01 -22.63
N LEU A 19 -11.44 -16.57 -21.60
CA LEU A 19 -11.70 -15.90 -20.32
C LEU A 19 -10.41 -15.49 -19.60
N LYS A 20 -9.36 -16.30 -19.66
CA LYS A 20 -8.05 -15.93 -19.09
C LYS A 20 -7.45 -14.74 -19.81
N LYS A 21 -7.50 -14.75 -21.15
CA LYS A 21 -7.00 -13.64 -21.97
C LYS A 21 -7.76 -12.34 -21.69
N GLU A 22 -9.08 -12.42 -21.59
CA GLU A 22 -9.91 -11.26 -21.26
C GLU A 22 -9.62 -10.73 -19.84
N ASN A 23 -9.47 -11.62 -18.86
CA ASN A 23 -9.08 -11.22 -17.50
C ASN A 23 -7.71 -10.55 -17.45
N GLU A 24 -6.74 -10.99 -18.25
CA GLU A 24 -5.43 -10.34 -18.35
C GLU A 24 -5.57 -8.92 -18.94
N ALA A 25 -6.30 -8.78 -20.05
CA ALA A 25 -6.54 -7.47 -20.66
C ALA A 25 -7.30 -6.50 -19.72
N LEU A 26 -8.28 -7.00 -18.97
CA LEU A 26 -9.01 -6.20 -17.98
C LEU A 26 -8.11 -5.76 -16.82
N LYS A 27 -7.16 -6.61 -16.39
CA LYS A 27 -6.20 -6.24 -15.34
C LYS A 27 -5.24 -5.17 -15.82
N GLU A 28 -4.76 -5.25 -17.06
CA GLU A 28 -3.91 -4.21 -17.66
C GLU A 28 -4.64 -2.88 -17.75
N GLN A 29 -5.87 -2.87 -18.27
CA GLN A 29 -6.69 -1.64 -18.32
C GLN A 29 -6.95 -1.06 -16.94
N LEU A 30 -7.20 -1.91 -15.93
CA LEU A 30 -7.38 -1.45 -14.55
C LEU A 30 -6.10 -0.80 -14.01
N ASP A 31 -4.93 -1.39 -14.26
CA ASP A 31 -3.64 -0.84 -13.83
C ASP A 31 -3.36 0.52 -14.50
N ASP A 32 -3.63 0.64 -15.81
CA ASP A 32 -3.50 1.90 -16.55
C ASP A 32 -4.42 3.00 -15.99
N LEU A 33 -5.68 2.66 -15.70
CA LEU A 33 -6.64 3.59 -15.10
C LEU A 33 -6.23 3.98 -13.68
N GLU A 34 -5.76 3.03 -12.86
CA GLU A 34 -5.24 3.31 -11.53
C GLU A 34 -4.01 4.23 -11.61
N GLN A 35 -3.07 3.95 -12.52
CA GLN A 35 -1.88 4.76 -12.72
C GLN A 35 -2.23 6.17 -13.18
N HIS A 36 -3.15 6.30 -14.14
CA HIS A 36 -3.63 7.59 -14.63
C HIS A 36 -4.30 8.39 -13.50
N SER A 37 -5.11 7.76 -12.65
CA SER A 37 -5.74 8.43 -11.50
C SER A 37 -4.75 8.88 -10.42
N ARG A 38 -3.51 8.35 -10.42
CA ARG A 38 -2.51 8.56 -9.37
C ARG A 38 -1.27 9.31 -9.86
N CYS A 39 -1.19 9.68 -11.14
CA CYS A 39 -0.03 10.34 -11.73
C CYS A 39 0.33 11.66 -11.02
N ASN A 40 -0.68 12.38 -10.51
CA ASN A 40 -0.51 13.64 -9.78
C ASN A 40 -0.48 13.46 -8.26
N ASN A 41 -0.49 12.22 -7.76
CA ASN A 41 -0.52 11.94 -6.32
C ASN A 41 0.89 11.67 -5.78
N VAL A 42 1.27 12.40 -4.74
CA VAL A 42 2.53 12.17 -4.02
C VAL A 42 2.27 11.38 -2.74
N ARG A 43 3.04 10.31 -2.51
CA ARG A 43 3.00 9.55 -1.26
C ARG A 43 4.16 9.94 -0.34
N ILE A 44 3.82 10.56 0.79
CA ILE A 44 4.79 10.98 1.80
C ILE A 44 4.88 9.93 2.91
N HIS A 45 6.10 9.51 3.22
CA HIS A 45 6.40 8.56 4.30
C HIS A 45 7.16 9.24 5.44
N GLY A 46 7.06 8.70 6.66
CA GLY A 46 7.89 9.16 7.77
C GLY A 46 7.39 10.40 8.51
N VAL A 47 6.17 10.86 8.24
CA VAL A 47 5.55 11.99 8.94
C VAL A 47 4.83 11.48 10.19
N GLU A 48 5.15 12.04 11.35
CA GLU A 48 4.53 11.71 12.64
C GLU A 48 3.03 12.00 12.65
N GLU A 49 2.28 11.14 13.34
CA GLU A 49 0.82 11.17 13.42
C GLU A 49 0.40 11.57 14.83
N GLU A 50 -0.62 12.42 14.91
CA GLU A 50 -1.19 12.90 16.17
C GLU A 50 -2.71 12.79 16.12
N SER A 51 -3.32 12.67 17.29
CA SER A 51 -4.77 12.67 17.42
C SER A 51 -5.35 14.02 16.97
N ASN A 52 -6.40 13.97 16.15
CA ASN A 52 -7.08 15.18 15.63
C ASN A 52 -6.14 16.13 14.85
N GLU A 53 -5.18 15.58 14.10
CA GLU A 53 -4.24 16.37 13.32
C GLU A 53 -4.88 17.03 12.08
N ASN A 54 -4.39 18.21 11.72
CA ASN A 54 -4.60 18.78 10.39
C ASN A 54 -3.46 18.33 9.47
N VAL A 55 -3.76 17.34 8.61
CA VAL A 55 -2.76 16.69 7.73
C VAL A 55 -2.19 17.69 6.72
N GLU A 56 -3.02 18.59 6.19
CA GLU A 56 -2.62 19.57 5.18
C GLU A 56 -1.60 20.57 5.74
N LEU A 57 -1.86 21.11 6.94
CA LEU A 57 -0.92 22.01 7.62
C LEU A 57 0.43 21.34 7.88
N LYS A 58 0.44 20.06 8.30
CA LYS A 58 1.69 19.30 8.48
C LYS A 58 2.46 19.11 7.18
N VAL A 59 1.77 18.88 6.07
CA VAL A 59 2.41 18.70 4.76
C VAL A 59 2.97 20.03 4.24
N LEU A 60 2.26 21.13 4.41
CA LEU A 60 2.74 22.48 4.09
C LEU A 60 3.97 22.85 4.94
N ASP A 61 3.93 22.56 6.24
CA ASP A 61 5.06 22.75 7.15
C ASP A 61 6.28 21.92 6.73
N LEU A 62 6.06 20.65 6.35
CA LEU A 62 7.11 19.77 5.83
C LEU A 62 7.77 20.38 4.58
N PHE A 63 6.97 20.81 3.61
CA PHE A 63 7.51 21.41 2.38
C PHE A 63 8.29 22.68 2.67
N LYS A 64 7.75 23.56 3.52
CA LYS A 64 8.38 24.83 3.87
C LYS A 64 9.68 24.61 4.65
N ASN A 65 9.64 23.84 5.74
CA ASN A 65 10.74 23.77 6.70
C ASN A 65 11.78 22.70 6.38
N LYS A 66 11.40 21.60 5.70
CA LYS A 66 12.33 20.51 5.38
C LYS A 66 12.82 20.55 3.93
N MET A 67 12.01 21.08 3.02
CA MET A 67 12.37 21.15 1.60
C MET A 67 12.62 22.58 1.10
N ASN A 68 12.36 23.59 1.94
CA ASN A 68 12.50 25.01 1.57
C ASN A 68 11.62 25.39 0.37
N LEU A 69 10.45 24.76 0.25
CA LEU A 69 9.45 24.95 -0.81
C LEU A 69 8.20 25.61 -0.24
N ASN A 70 7.84 26.78 -0.80
CA ASN A 70 6.64 27.50 -0.40
C ASN A 70 5.49 27.18 -1.36
N ILE A 71 4.62 26.24 -0.98
CA ILE A 71 3.49 25.77 -1.78
C ILE A 71 2.21 26.45 -1.30
N SER A 72 1.39 26.94 -2.23
CA SER A 72 0.06 27.46 -1.90
C SER A 72 -0.89 26.30 -1.56
N PRO A 73 -1.68 26.39 -0.47
CA PRO A 73 -2.68 25.36 -0.12
C PRO A 73 -3.64 25.03 -1.25
N GLU A 74 -3.98 26.02 -2.09
CA GLU A 74 -4.88 25.90 -3.24
C GLU A 74 -4.40 24.89 -4.30
N LEU A 75 -3.09 24.59 -4.33
CA LEU A 75 -2.51 23.60 -5.24
C LEU A 75 -2.73 22.16 -4.75
N ILE A 76 -3.18 21.98 -3.50
CA ILE A 76 -3.42 20.67 -2.89
C ILE A 76 -4.92 20.37 -3.00
N GLN A 77 -5.28 19.49 -3.94
CA GLN A 77 -6.68 19.08 -4.11
C GLN A 77 -7.20 18.22 -2.94
N SER A 78 -6.37 17.32 -2.42
CA SER A 78 -6.72 16.49 -1.25
C SER A 78 -5.46 16.04 -0.52
N CYS A 79 -5.50 16.08 0.80
CA CYS A 79 -4.43 15.59 1.65
C CYS A 79 -5.01 14.71 2.77
N HIS A 80 -4.60 13.45 2.82
CA HIS A 80 -5.10 12.51 3.81
C HIS A 80 -4.08 11.40 4.10
N ARG A 81 -4.24 10.74 5.26
CA ARG A 81 -3.45 9.55 5.59
C ARG A 81 -3.94 8.36 4.79
N VAL A 82 -3.02 7.55 4.30
CA VAL A 82 -3.33 6.32 3.55
C VAL A 82 -3.18 5.10 4.47
N GLY A 83 -4.20 4.26 4.49
CA GLY A 83 -4.26 3.04 5.30
C GLY A 83 -5.31 3.14 6.40
N ARG A 84 -5.39 2.11 7.24
CA ARG A 84 -6.34 2.12 8.37
C ARG A 84 -5.90 3.18 9.37
N GLN A 85 -6.82 4.07 9.74
CA GLN A 85 -6.63 5.00 10.85
C GLN A 85 -6.72 4.16 12.13
N ASP A 86 -5.58 3.97 12.78
CA ASP A 86 -5.53 3.55 14.16
C ASP A 86 -5.20 4.76 15.03
N ASN A 87 -5.58 4.72 16.30
CA ASN A 87 -5.34 5.82 17.24
C ASN A 87 -3.86 5.88 17.66
N ARG A 88 -2.93 5.47 16.78
CA ARG A 88 -1.53 5.16 17.10
C ARG A 88 -0.63 5.61 15.96
N SER A 89 0.53 6.15 16.30
CA SER A 89 1.52 6.56 15.29
C SER A 89 2.15 5.34 14.62
N ARG A 90 1.87 5.13 13.32
CA ARG A 90 2.50 4.04 12.53
C ARG A 90 4.01 4.19 12.49
N LEU A 91 4.51 5.43 12.45
CA LEU A 91 5.94 5.71 12.49
C LEU A 91 6.57 5.18 13.78
N ARG A 92 5.91 5.37 14.92
CA ARG A 92 6.38 4.85 16.21
C ARG A 92 6.50 3.33 16.18
N VAL A 93 5.47 2.63 15.72
CA VAL A 93 5.50 1.15 15.60
C VAL A 93 6.61 0.71 14.65
N PHE A 94 6.78 1.41 13.52
CA PHE A 94 7.82 1.13 12.54
C PHE A 94 9.23 1.28 13.13
N LYS A 95 9.50 2.38 13.84
CA LYS A 95 10.78 2.62 14.53
C LYS A 95 11.04 1.58 15.62
N MET A 96 10.00 1.19 16.36
CA MET A 96 10.13 0.15 17.37
C MET A 96 10.49 -1.21 16.76
N ALA A 97 9.84 -1.57 15.66
CA ALA A 97 10.15 -2.79 14.91
C ALA A 97 11.59 -2.74 14.34
N GLN A 98 12.01 -1.62 13.75
CA GLN A 98 13.37 -1.43 13.25
C GLN A 98 14.41 -1.59 14.37
N LYS A 99 14.15 -1.02 15.55
CA LYS A 99 15.04 -1.14 16.71
C LYS A 99 15.18 -2.60 17.17
N LYS A 100 14.11 -3.39 17.11
CA LYS A 100 14.09 -4.79 17.57
C LYS A 100 14.65 -5.77 16.53
N PHE A 101 14.30 -5.63 15.25
CA PHE A 101 14.58 -6.61 14.21
C PHE A 101 15.64 -6.16 13.18
N GLY A 102 16.06 -4.90 13.22
CA GLY A 102 17.00 -4.29 12.28
C GLY A 102 16.36 -3.83 10.98
N ASN A 103 16.91 -2.76 10.40
CA ASN A 103 16.34 -2.09 9.21
C ASN A 103 16.16 -3.01 7.99
N LYS A 104 17.06 -4.00 7.81
CA LYS A 104 16.98 -4.96 6.69
C LYS A 104 15.77 -5.90 6.78
N ASN A 105 15.22 -6.08 7.98
CA ASN A 105 14.11 -7.01 8.24
C ASN A 105 12.78 -6.29 8.40
N VAL A 106 12.72 -4.96 8.26
CA VAL A 106 11.49 -4.19 8.48
C VAL A 106 11.26 -3.25 7.31
N TRP A 107 10.11 -3.39 6.66
CA TRP A 107 9.70 -2.53 5.55
C TRP A 107 8.20 -2.23 5.63
N THR A 108 7.73 -1.30 4.81
CA THR A 108 6.30 -1.08 4.64
C THR A 108 5.86 -1.53 3.26
N ILE A 109 4.67 -2.11 3.16
CA ILE A 109 4.03 -2.44 1.89
C ILE A 109 2.55 -2.04 1.97
N ARG A 110 2.10 -1.19 1.05
CA ARG A 110 0.71 -0.69 1.02
C ARG A 110 0.22 -0.13 2.37
N GLY A 111 1.10 0.57 3.12
CA GLY A 111 0.79 1.13 4.43
C GLY A 111 0.81 0.14 5.60
N LYS A 112 1.14 -1.13 5.36
CA LYS A 112 1.33 -2.15 6.40
C LYS A 112 2.80 -2.27 6.77
N ILE A 113 3.11 -2.36 8.06
CA ILE A 113 4.47 -2.62 8.53
C ILE A 113 4.70 -4.13 8.53
N MET A 114 5.76 -4.56 7.85
CA MET A 114 6.16 -5.96 7.71
C MET A 114 7.48 -6.19 8.40
N VAL A 115 7.59 -7.30 9.12
CA VAL A 115 8.78 -7.77 9.82
C VAL A 115 9.15 -9.16 9.30
N LYS A 116 10.41 -9.38 8.92
CA LYS A 116 10.96 -10.69 8.60
C LYS A 116 11.63 -11.28 9.85
N LYS A 117 11.14 -12.42 10.33
CA LYS A 117 11.75 -13.20 11.42
C LYS A 117 11.82 -14.67 11.00
N LEU A 118 12.98 -15.29 11.11
CA LEU A 118 13.19 -16.71 10.75
C LEU A 118 12.67 -17.05 9.33
N ASN A 119 12.91 -16.17 8.35
CA ASN A 119 12.40 -16.24 6.97
C ASN A 119 10.88 -16.13 6.78
N LEU A 120 10.10 -16.00 7.85
CA LEU A 120 8.67 -15.69 7.79
C LEU A 120 8.42 -14.19 7.81
N LYS A 121 7.35 -13.76 7.13
CA LYS A 121 6.91 -12.36 7.05
C LYS A 121 5.70 -12.17 7.95
N HIS A 122 5.79 -11.27 8.91
CA HIS A 122 4.72 -10.93 9.84
C HIS A 122 4.30 -9.48 9.64
N MET A 123 2.99 -9.22 9.70
CA MET A 123 2.47 -7.86 9.74
C MET A 123 2.35 -7.41 11.20
N VAL A 124 2.89 -6.24 11.54
CA VAL A 124 2.74 -5.63 12.86
C VAL A 124 1.89 -4.36 12.77
N LYS A 125 0.97 -4.19 13.72
CA LYS A 125 0.07 -3.02 13.78
C LYS A 125 0.25 -2.23 15.07
N SER A 126 0.91 -2.80 16.07
CA SER A 126 1.03 -2.22 17.39
C SER A 126 2.37 -2.54 18.03
N ALA A 127 2.70 -1.79 19.08
CA ALA A 127 3.85 -2.08 19.92
C ALA A 127 3.79 -3.53 20.45
N THR A 128 2.61 -3.95 20.92
CA THR A 128 2.39 -5.31 21.41
C THR A 128 2.66 -6.38 20.36
N ASP A 129 2.33 -6.14 19.08
CA ASP A 129 2.63 -7.10 18.00
C ASP A 129 4.14 -7.23 17.79
N VAL A 130 4.87 -6.10 17.86
CA VAL A 130 6.33 -6.08 17.77
C VAL A 130 6.94 -6.81 18.96
N ASP A 131 6.37 -6.67 20.17
CA ASP A 131 6.89 -7.31 21.38
C ASP A 131 6.64 -8.82 21.42
N LYS A 132 5.49 -9.28 20.90
CA LYS A 132 5.13 -10.70 20.80
C LYS A 132 5.93 -11.47 19.76
N LEU A 133 6.41 -10.79 18.72
CA LEU A 133 7.29 -11.37 17.70
C LEU A 133 8.72 -11.47 18.19
#